data_AF-A0A349DDB4-F1
#
_entry.id   AF-A0A349DDB4-F1
#
_cell.length_a   1.000
_cell.length_b   1.000
_cell.length_c   1.000
_cell.angle_alpha   90.00
_cell.angle_beta   90.00
_cell.angle_gamma   90.00
#
_symmetry.space_group_name_H-M   'P 1'
#
loop_
_entity.id
_entity.type
_entity.pdbx_description
1 polymer ?
#
loop_
_entity_poly.entity_id
_entity_poly.type
_entity_poly.pdbx_seq_one_letter_code
_entity_poly.pdbx_strand_id
1 'polypeptide(L)'
;MEEYAKAKAILMQNSSVCIINADDSYAEMMKRNAAEKVVTYAVDGNADIKAENVKLNHGGVVYTLVCENGRYEIAYDVIGK
;
A
#
# COMPACT_ATOMS: atom_id res chain seq x y z
N MET A 1 -7.55 -1.67 -19.33
CA MET A 1 -7.11 -1.51 -17.92
C MET A 1 -8.27 -1.24 -16.98
N GLU A 2 -9.21 -0.37 -17.34
CA GLU A 2 -10.33 0.00 -16.47
C GLU A 2 -11.26 -1.18 -16.07
N GLU A 3 -11.62 -2.05 -17.02
CA GLU A 3 -12.42 -3.26 -16.71
C GLU A 3 -11.71 -4.22 -15.75
N TYR A 4 -10.37 -4.33 -15.86
CA TYR A 4 -9.58 -5.13 -14.94
C TYR A 4 -9.56 -4.53 -13.53
N ALA A 5 -9.47 -3.21 -13.45
CA ALA A 5 -9.57 -2.50 -12.18
C ALA A 5 -10.97 -2.69 -11.55
N LYS A 6 -12.05 -2.60 -12.35
CA LYS A 6 -13.42 -2.88 -11.88
C LYS A 6 -13.55 -4.32 -11.34
N ALA A 7 -12.97 -5.29 -12.03
CA ALA A 7 -12.95 -6.68 -11.54
C ALA A 7 -12.24 -6.80 -10.18
N LYS A 8 -11.11 -6.10 -9.97
CA LYS A 8 -10.45 -6.05 -8.66
C LYS A 8 -11.27 -5.33 -7.58
N ALA A 9 -12.04 -4.29 -7.95
CA ALA A 9 -12.87 -3.54 -7.01
C ALA A 9 -13.96 -4.41 -6.35
N ILE A 10 -14.39 -5.51 -7.00
CA ILE A 10 -15.31 -6.48 -6.40
C ILE A 10 -14.76 -7.04 -5.09
N LEU A 11 -13.44 -7.25 -4.97
CA LEU A 11 -12.82 -7.69 -3.72
C LEU A 11 -13.02 -6.67 -2.60
N MET A 12 -12.94 -5.37 -2.91
CA MET A 12 -13.11 -4.30 -1.92
C MET A 12 -14.53 -4.25 -1.37
N GLN A 13 -15.52 -4.54 -2.23
CA GLN A 13 -16.94 -4.57 -1.84
C GLN A 13 -17.26 -5.74 -0.90
N ASN A 14 -16.46 -6.80 -0.92
CA ASN A 14 -16.69 -8.04 -0.18
C ASN A 14 -15.71 -8.24 1.00
N SER A 15 -15.01 -7.17 1.41
CA SER A 15 -14.02 -7.23 2.48
C SER A 15 -14.34 -6.24 3.59
N SER A 16 -14.28 -6.68 4.85
CA SER A 16 -14.46 -5.79 6.01
C SER A 16 -13.26 -4.86 6.25
N VAL A 17 -12.08 -5.25 5.77
CA VAL A 17 -10.87 -4.39 5.78
C VAL A 17 -10.20 -4.43 4.42
N CYS A 18 -10.10 -3.28 3.77
CA CYS A 18 -9.47 -3.10 2.47
C CYS A 18 -8.09 -2.47 2.64
N ILE A 19 -7.04 -3.18 2.22
CA ILE A 19 -5.66 -2.67 2.20
C ILE A 19 -5.34 -2.20 0.77
N ILE A 20 -5.14 -0.90 0.58
CA ILE A 20 -5.07 -0.28 -0.75
C ILE A 20 -3.71 0.39 -0.96
N ASN A 21 -3.06 0.10 -2.09
CA ASN A 21 -1.88 0.84 -2.53
C ASN A 21 -2.31 2.26 -2.96
N ALA A 22 -1.89 3.29 -2.25
CA ALA A 22 -2.21 4.68 -2.56
C ALA A 22 -1.35 5.27 -3.69
N ASP A 23 -0.26 4.60 -4.09
CA ASP A 23 0.55 5.00 -5.24
C ASP A 23 -0.06 4.57 -6.58
N ASP A 24 -1.05 3.67 -6.55
CA ASP A 24 -1.74 3.20 -7.74
C ASP A 24 -2.77 4.23 -8.23
N SER A 25 -2.82 4.47 -9.55
CA SER A 25 -3.75 5.44 -10.15
C SER A 25 -5.23 5.04 -9.98
N TYR A 26 -5.52 3.77 -9.69
CA TYR A 26 -6.85 3.28 -9.39
C TYR A 26 -7.18 3.27 -7.88
N ALA A 27 -6.29 3.74 -7.00
CA ALA A 27 -6.50 3.75 -5.56
C ALA A 27 -7.84 4.38 -5.15
N GLU A 28 -8.17 5.55 -5.70
CA GLU A 28 -9.43 6.24 -5.41
C GLU A 28 -10.67 5.44 -5.84
N MET A 29 -10.57 4.69 -6.94
CA MET A 29 -11.64 3.80 -7.35
C MET A 29 -11.81 2.63 -6.37
N MET A 30 -10.69 2.05 -5.88
CA MET A 30 -10.74 0.99 -4.88
C MET A 30 -11.34 1.48 -3.57
N LYS A 31 -10.94 2.67 -3.11
CA LYS A 31 -11.47 3.29 -1.89
C LYS A 31 -12.99 3.50 -1.97
N ARG A 32 -13.49 4.02 -3.10
CA ARG A 32 -14.93 4.20 -3.33
C ARG A 32 -15.73 2.89 -3.34
N ASN A 33 -15.07 1.76 -3.55
CA ASN A 33 -15.70 0.43 -3.57
C ASN A 33 -15.49 -0.35 -2.27
N ALA A 34 -14.79 0.20 -1.28
CA ALA A 34 -14.66 -0.43 0.03
C ALA A 34 -15.96 -0.27 0.82
N ALA A 35 -16.48 -1.38 1.36
CA ALA A 35 -17.73 -1.36 2.11
C ALA A 35 -17.56 -0.88 3.56
N GLU A 36 -16.40 -1.15 4.15
CA GLU A 36 -16.13 -0.91 5.57
C GLU A 36 -14.80 -0.16 5.76
N LYS A 37 -13.81 -0.78 6.42
CA LYS A 37 -12.56 -0.11 6.80
C LYS A 37 -11.59 -0.06 5.63
N VAL A 38 -10.96 1.10 5.43
CA VAL A 38 -9.85 1.29 4.49
C VAL A 38 -8.58 1.56 5.28
N VAL A 39 -7.49 0.91 4.87
CA VAL A 39 -6.12 1.23 5.28
C VAL A 39 -5.28 1.34 4.00
N THR A 40 -4.49 2.40 3.91
CA THR A 40 -3.66 2.68 2.75
C THR A 40 -2.19 2.43 3.04
N TYR A 41 -1.46 1.98 2.03
CA TYR A 41 0.00 1.96 2.05
C TYR A 41 0.59 2.68 0.85
N ALA A 42 1.78 3.27 1.02
CA ALA A 42 2.51 3.95 -0.04
C ALA A 42 4.02 3.93 0.19
N VAL A 43 4.78 4.04 -0.90
CA VAL A 43 6.20 4.39 -0.89
C VAL A 43 6.39 5.84 -1.32
N ASP A 44 5.68 6.28 -2.37
CA ASP A 44 5.87 7.62 -2.96
C ASP A 44 4.86 8.65 -2.44
N GLY A 45 3.60 8.25 -2.32
CA GLY A 45 2.48 9.06 -1.92
C GLY A 45 2.29 9.17 -0.41
N ASN A 46 1.14 9.72 -0.01
CA ASN A 46 0.74 9.75 1.40
C ASN A 46 -0.25 8.62 1.69
N ALA A 47 -0.09 7.97 2.84
CA ALA A 47 -0.87 6.82 3.24
C ALA A 47 -0.82 6.61 4.76
N ASP A 48 -1.69 5.74 5.28
CA ASP A 48 -1.72 5.36 6.70
C ASP A 48 -0.46 4.61 7.13
N ILE A 49 0.12 3.83 6.21
CA ILE A 49 1.37 3.09 6.38
C ILE A 49 2.33 3.48 5.25
N LYS A 50 3.53 3.95 5.59
CA LYS A 50 4.50 4.46 4.61
C LYS A 50 5.86 3.83 4.77
N ALA A 51 6.53 3.60 3.64
CA ALA A 51 7.96 3.36 3.62
C ALA A 51 8.70 4.68 3.36
N GLU A 52 9.51 5.12 4.32
CA GLU A 52 10.38 6.30 4.20
C GLU A 52 11.86 5.88 4.19
N ASN A 53 12.74 6.75 3.70
CA ASN A 53 14.19 6.51 3.66
C ASN A 53 14.60 5.19 2.98
N VAL A 54 13.87 4.77 1.95
CA VAL A 54 14.09 3.50 1.24
C VAL A 54 15.47 3.48 0.60
N LYS A 55 16.29 2.50 0.97
CA LYS A 55 17.62 2.25 0.39
C LYS A 55 17.67 0.85 -0.20
N LEU A 56 17.78 0.79 -1.51
CA LEU A 56 17.96 -0.44 -2.27
C LEU A 56 19.44 -0.83 -2.28
N ASN A 57 19.73 -2.12 -2.07
CA ASN A 57 21.06 -2.68 -2.22
C ASN A 57 20.98 -4.07 -2.87
N HIS A 58 22.13 -4.69 -3.11
CA HIS A 58 22.22 -5.97 -3.82
C HIS A 58 21.72 -7.16 -2.99
N GLY A 59 21.60 -6.99 -1.67
CA GLY A 59 21.07 -8.00 -0.74
C GLY A 59 19.63 -7.77 -0.32
N GLY A 60 18.97 -6.69 -0.76
CA GLY A 60 17.60 -6.37 -0.38
C GLY A 60 17.34 -4.88 -0.24
N VAL A 61 16.37 -4.54 0.61
CA VAL A 61 15.93 -3.17 0.87
C VAL A 61 15.89 -2.91 2.38
N VAL A 62 16.35 -1.72 2.77
CA VAL A 62 16.16 -1.20 4.13
C VAL A 62 15.34 0.08 4.08
N TYR A 63 14.39 0.24 5.00
CA TYR A 63 13.51 1.41 5.04
C TYR A 63 12.92 1.61 6.44
N THR A 64 12.45 2.82 6.71
CA THR A 64 11.66 3.13 7.90
C THR A 64 10.17 2.91 7.58
N LEU A 65 9.52 1.96 8.23
CA LEU A 65 8.06 1.80 8.21
C LEU A 65 7.45 2.82 9.17
N VAL A 66 6.58 3.69 8.66
CA VAL A 66 5.89 4.73 9.42
C VAL A 66 4.40 4.43 9.42
N CYS A 67 3.81 4.40 10.60
CA CYS A 67 2.35 4.28 10.78
C CYS A 67 1.92 5.06 12.03
N GLU A 68 0.61 5.12 12.29
CA GLU A 68 0.05 5.78 13.48
C GLU A 68 0.73 5.34 14.79
N ASN A 69 1.06 4.05 14.89
CA ASN A 69 1.64 3.44 16.08
C ASN A 69 3.17 3.60 16.19
N GLY A 70 3.80 4.35 15.28
CA GLY A 70 5.21 4.70 15.39
C GLY A 70 6.03 4.46 14.12
N ARG A 71 7.35 4.37 14.33
CA ARG A 71 8.35 4.25 13.27
C ARG A 71 9.25 3.05 13.56
N TYR A 72 9.46 2.20 12.55
CA TYR A 72 10.16 0.92 12.70
C TYR A 72 11.18 0.77 11.57
N GLU A 73 12.41 0.38 11.90
CA GLU A 73 13.43 0.09 10.89
C GLU A 73 13.25 -1.34 10.38
N ILE A 74 13.10 -1.48 9.06
CA ILE A 74 12.88 -2.76 8.39
C ILE A 74 14.08 -3.08 7.50
N ALA A 75 14.54 -4.33 7.58
CA ALA A 75 15.44 -4.95 6.62
C ALA A 75 14.70 -6.12 5.95
N TYR A 76 14.66 -6.10 4.62
CA TYR A 76 13.96 -7.10 3.82
C TYR A 76 14.89 -7.63 2.72
N ASP A 77 15.21 -8.91 2.76
CA ASP A 77 16.25 -9.54 1.94
C ASP A 77 15.81 -9.86 0.49
N VAL A 78 14.78 -9.17 0.00
CA VAL A 78 14.31 -9.29 -1.38
C VAL A 78 14.60 -7.98 -2.11
N ILE A 79 15.22 -8.12 -3.28
CA ILE A 79 15.58 -6.99 -4.14
C ILE A 79 14.31 -6.47 -4.80
N GLY A 80 14.13 -5.15 -4.76
CA GLY A 80 13.01 -4.48 -5.39
C GLY A 80 12.54 -3.31 -4.55
N LYS A 81 11.85 -2.39 -5.21
CA LYS A 81 11.06 -1.35 -4.54
C LYS A 81 9.65 -1.90 -4.31
#